data_AF-A0A2I0WLD6-F1
#
_entry.id   AF-A0A2I0WLD6-F1
#
_cell.length_a   1.000
_cell.length_b   1.000
_cell.length_c   1.000
_cell.angle_alpha   90.00
_cell.angle_beta   90.00
_cell.angle_gamma   90.00
#
_symmetry.space_group_name_H-M   'P 1'
#
loop_
_entity.id
_entity.type
_entity.pdbx_description
1 polymer ?
#
loop_
_entity_poly.entity_id
_entity_poly.type
_entity_poly.pdbx_seq_one_letter_code
_entity_poly.pdbx_strand_id
1 'polypeptide(L)'
;MNNWVFDSCTIELSSTGLNFTWFNQRADDPIHIKSDKMLVNHLWLDKFLYSYFKVEPPSCSDQSPLILLSGTPKPTGGRFLFKNFWINMDGYWNDVIFAFSKHYEASPIANLYHKLKYLKFFLK
;
A
#
# COMPACT_ATOMS: atom_id res chain seq x y z
N MET A 1 -25.23 -6.80 -14.32
CA MET A 1 -23.78 -6.83 -14.05
C MET A 1 -23.11 -8.06 -14.65
N ASN A 2 -23.68 -9.27 -14.49
CA ASN A 2 -23.08 -10.51 -15.01
C ASN A 2 -22.81 -10.51 -16.52
N ASN A 3 -23.71 -9.95 -17.33
CA ASN A 3 -23.52 -9.89 -18.79
C ASN A 3 -22.28 -9.07 -19.16
N TRP A 4 -22.09 -7.90 -18.56
CA TRP A 4 -20.92 -7.05 -18.84
C TRP A 4 -19.60 -7.70 -18.41
N VAL A 5 -19.57 -8.42 -17.29
CA VAL A 5 -18.37 -9.14 -16.83
C VAL A 5 -17.97 -10.21 -17.85
N PHE A 6 -18.96 -10.95 -18.36
CA PHE A 6 -18.76 -11.94 -19.41
C PHE A 6 -18.29 -11.29 -20.72
N ASP A 7 -18.97 -10.24 -21.18
CA ASP A 7 -18.65 -9.54 -22.43
C ASP A 7 -17.26 -8.88 -22.41
N SER A 8 -16.81 -8.45 -21.22
CA SER A 8 -15.51 -7.81 -21.03
C SER A 8 -14.38 -8.80 -20.72
N CYS A 9 -14.66 -10.11 -20.62
CA CYS A 9 -13.71 -11.14 -20.21
C CYS A 9 -12.95 -10.76 -18.93
N THR A 10 -13.66 -10.15 -17.97
CA THR A 10 -13.09 -9.79 -16.67
C THR A 10 -13.46 -10.83 -15.62
N ILE A 11 -12.60 -10.97 -14.61
CA ILE A 11 -12.73 -11.95 -13.53
C ILE A 11 -12.70 -11.19 -12.21
N GLU A 12 -13.58 -11.57 -11.28
CA GLU A 12 -13.55 -11.04 -9.92
C GLU A 12 -12.36 -11.64 -9.15
N LEU A 13 -11.50 -10.76 -8.64
CA LEU A 13 -10.34 -11.15 -7.85
C LEU A 13 -10.79 -11.71 -6.48
N SER A 14 -10.02 -12.62 -5.89
CA SER A 14 -10.33 -13.16 -4.57
C SER A 14 -10.19 -12.09 -3.47
N SER A 15 -11.06 -12.15 -2.47
CA SER A 15 -11.09 -11.22 -1.34
C SER A 15 -10.76 -11.89 -0.01
N THR A 16 -10.11 -11.16 0.89
CA THR A 16 -9.85 -11.54 2.30
C THR A 16 -10.27 -10.41 3.24
N GLY A 17 -10.36 -10.66 4.55
CA GLY A 17 -10.77 -9.66 5.53
C GLY A 17 -12.29 -9.63 5.72
N LEU A 18 -12.88 -8.44 5.74
CA LEU A 18 -14.34 -8.28 5.91
C LEU A 18 -15.12 -8.82 4.70
N ASN A 19 -16.30 -9.38 4.96
CA ASN A 19 -17.20 -9.89 3.93
C ASN A 19 -18.11 -8.82 3.31
N PHE A 20 -17.99 -7.57 3.76
CA PHE A 20 -18.81 -6.44 3.34
C PHE A 20 -17.93 -5.22 3.06
N THR A 21 -18.35 -4.39 2.11
CA THR A 21 -17.63 -3.18 1.71
C THR A 21 -18.39 -1.91 2.05
N TRP A 22 -19.63 -2.05 2.49
CA TRP A 22 -20.46 -0.97 2.99
C TRP A 22 -21.22 -1.41 4.24
N PHE A 23 -21.40 -0.49 5.18
CA PHE A 23 -22.26 -0.69 6.35
C PHE A 23 -23.08 0.57 6.65
N ASN A 24 -24.22 0.40 7.31
CA ASN A 24 -25.15 1.51 7.59
C ASN A 24 -24.79 2.37 8.82
N GLN A 25 -23.60 2.21 9.40
CA GLN A 25 -23.16 2.91 10.62
C GLN A 25 -24.03 2.75 11.88
N ARG A 26 -24.92 1.75 11.93
CA ARG A 26 -25.76 1.51 13.13
C ARG A 26 -25.22 0.38 13.99
N ALA A 27 -25.24 0.60 15.31
CA ALA A 27 -24.94 -0.44 16.28
C ALA A 27 -26.18 -1.31 16.56
N ASP A 28 -27.37 -0.69 16.55
CA ASP A 28 -28.67 -1.34 16.58
C ASP A 28 -29.12 -1.67 15.16
N ASP A 29 -29.35 -2.95 14.87
CA ASP A 29 -29.74 -3.44 13.53
C ASP A 29 -28.70 -3.10 12.41
N PRO A 30 -27.47 -3.65 12.51
CA PRO A 30 -26.42 -3.39 11.54
C PRO A 30 -26.73 -4.05 10.18
N ILE A 31 -26.63 -3.26 9.12
CA ILE A 31 -26.75 -3.75 7.74
C ILE A 31 -25.36 -3.71 7.10
N HIS A 32 -24.95 -4.85 6.54
CA HIS A 32 -23.68 -5.04 5.85
C HIS A 32 -23.92 -5.46 4.40
N ILE A 33 -23.33 -4.74 3.45
CA ILE A 33 -23.49 -5.00 2.01
C ILE A 33 -22.12 -5.09 1.34
N LYS A 34 -21.95 -6.03 0.42
CA LYS A 34 -20.79 -6.10 -0.47
C LYS A 34 -21.14 -5.45 -1.82
N SER A 35 -20.90 -4.14 -1.92
CA SER A 35 -21.12 -3.36 -3.15
C SER A 35 -19.90 -3.30 -4.04
N ASP A 36 -18.70 -3.34 -3.45
CA ASP A 36 -17.44 -3.09 -4.13
C ASP A 36 -16.74 -4.40 -4.45
N LYS A 37 -16.27 -4.48 -5.69
CA LYS A 37 -15.60 -5.66 -6.26
C LYS A 37 -14.39 -5.19 -7.05
N MET A 38 -13.33 -6.00 -7.06
CA MET A 38 -12.18 -5.76 -7.92
C MET A 38 -12.20 -6.75 -9.07
N LEU A 39 -12.34 -6.22 -10.28
CA LEU A 39 -12.35 -6.99 -11.53
C LEU A 39 -11.01 -6.81 -12.23
N VAL A 40 -10.45 -7.91 -12.70
CA VAL A 40 -9.17 -7.95 -13.42
C VAL A 40 -9.32 -8.70 -14.74
N ASN A 41 -8.41 -8.48 -15.68
CA ASN A 41 -8.36 -9.25 -16.92
C ASN A 41 -7.32 -10.39 -16.83
N HIS A 42 -7.27 -11.23 -17.85
CA HIS A 42 -6.30 -12.35 -17.90
C HIS A 42 -4.84 -11.88 -17.85
N LEU A 43 -4.51 -10.78 -18.54
CA LEU A 43 -3.14 -10.22 -18.54
C LEU A 43 -2.65 -9.84 -17.13
N TRP A 44 -3.57 -9.43 -16.25
CA TRP A 44 -3.27 -9.18 -14.85
C TRP A 44 -2.90 -10.47 -14.11
N LEU A 45 -3.67 -11.53 -14.32
CA LEU A 45 -3.44 -12.83 -13.67
C LEU A 45 -2.14 -13.49 -14.15
N ASP A 46 -1.76 -13.30 -15.42
CA ASP A 46 -0.48 -13.76 -15.95
C ASP A 46 0.71 -13.11 -15.20
N LYS A 47 0.57 -11.84 -14.80
CA LYS A 47 1.61 -11.09 -14.10
C LYS A 47 1.56 -11.21 -12.59
N PHE A 48 0.36 -11.37 -12.02
CA PHE A 48 0.09 -11.34 -10.59
C PHE A 48 -0.81 -12.52 -10.19
N LEU A 49 -0.36 -13.74 -10.49
CA LEU A 49 -1.11 -14.98 -10.28
C LEU A 49 -1.67 -15.15 -8.87
N TYR A 50 -0.92 -14.70 -7.86
CA TYR A 50 -1.30 -14.81 -6.45
C TYR A 50 -1.98 -13.55 -5.91
N SER A 51 -2.31 -12.58 -6.75
CA SER A 51 -2.94 -11.36 -6.27
C SER A 51 -4.34 -11.62 -5.72
N TYR A 52 -4.66 -10.85 -4.69
CA TYR A 52 -5.95 -10.84 -4.02
C TYR A 52 -6.18 -9.44 -3.47
N PHE A 53 -7.36 -9.17 -2.96
CA PHE A 53 -7.60 -7.93 -2.23
C PHE A 53 -8.07 -8.18 -0.81
N LYS A 54 -7.76 -7.24 0.07
CA LYS A 54 -8.18 -7.27 1.45
C LYS A 54 -9.18 -6.15 1.69
N VAL A 55 -10.31 -6.51 2.30
CA VAL A 55 -11.30 -5.55 2.79
C VAL A 55 -10.93 -5.24 4.24
N GLU A 56 -10.49 -4.00 4.49
CA GLU A 56 -10.08 -3.54 5.82
C GLU A 56 -11.26 -2.89 6.56
N PRO A 57 -11.22 -2.83 7.90
CA PRO A 57 -12.24 -2.12 8.66
C PRO A 57 -12.40 -0.67 8.20
N PRO A 58 -13.65 -0.20 8.05
CA PRO A 58 -13.93 1.20 7.79
C PRO A 58 -13.44 2.04 8.97
N SER A 59 -12.89 3.22 8.68
CA SER A 59 -12.38 4.13 9.72
C SER A 59 -13.35 5.28 9.99
N CYS A 60 -13.63 6.11 8.98
CA CYS A 60 -14.50 7.29 9.14
C CYS A 60 -15.62 7.37 8.08
N SER A 61 -15.76 6.33 7.25
CA SER A 61 -16.72 6.27 6.14
C SER A 61 -17.55 5.01 6.29
N ASP A 62 -18.77 5.02 5.75
CA ASP A 62 -19.61 3.83 5.55
C ASP A 62 -18.96 2.78 4.63
N GLN A 63 -17.89 3.15 3.91
CA GLN A 63 -17.18 2.27 2.99
C GLN A 63 -15.90 1.69 3.60
N SER A 64 -15.76 0.37 3.47
CA SER A 64 -14.54 -0.36 3.80
C SER A 64 -13.52 -0.21 2.68
N PRO A 65 -12.28 0.20 2.96
CA PRO A 65 -11.25 0.31 1.94
C PRO A 65 -10.84 -1.06 1.39
N LEU A 66 -10.62 -1.12 0.07
CA LEU A 66 -10.11 -2.30 -0.63
C LEU A 66 -8.62 -2.15 -0.92
N ILE A 67 -7.79 -3.03 -0.35
CA ILE A 67 -6.34 -3.04 -0.53
C ILE A 67 -5.94 -4.15 -1.50
N LEU A 68 -5.42 -3.78 -2.67
CA LEU A 68 -4.86 -4.73 -3.63
C LEU A 68 -3.50 -5.25 -3.17
N LEU A 69 -3.34 -6.56 -3.13
CA LEU A 69 -2.12 -7.25 -2.70
C LEU A 69 -1.64 -8.17 -3.80
N SER A 70 -0.33 -8.16 -4.07
CA SER A 70 0.27 -8.95 -5.16
C SER A 70 0.39 -10.45 -4.84
N GLY A 71 0.11 -10.87 -3.60
CA GLY A 71 0.31 -12.25 -3.13
C GLY A 71 1.76 -12.69 -2.93
N THR A 72 2.71 -11.99 -3.54
CA THR A 72 4.14 -12.25 -3.36
C THR A 72 4.66 -11.47 -2.15
N PRO A 73 5.39 -12.13 -1.22
CA PRO A 73 6.06 -11.42 -0.14
C PRO A 73 7.13 -10.52 -0.75
N LYS A 74 6.86 -9.21 -0.81
CA LYS A 74 7.91 -8.24 -1.05
C LYS A 74 8.68 -8.10 0.26
N PRO A 75 10.03 -8.16 0.25
CA PRO A 75 10.79 -7.71 1.40
C PRO A 75 10.38 -6.26 1.65
N THR A 76 9.68 -6.03 2.77
CA THR A 76 9.41 -4.68 3.25
C THR A 76 10.77 -4.14 3.65
N GLY A 77 11.40 -3.39 2.74
CA GLY A 77 12.62 -2.66 3.06
C GLY A 77 12.33 -1.85 4.32
N GLY A 78 13.01 -2.17 5.42
CA GLY A 78 12.69 -1.56 6.71
C GLY A 78 12.67 -0.04 6.60
N ARG A 79 11.71 0.61 7.27
CA ARG A 79 11.65 2.06 7.36
C ARG A 79 12.99 2.62 7.83
N PHE A 80 13.32 3.84 7.43
CA PHE A 80 14.46 4.52 8.04
C PHE A 80 14.18 4.65 9.54
N LEU A 81 15.08 4.09 10.36
CA LEU A 81 15.03 4.19 11.81
C LEU A 81 16.29 4.90 12.25
N PHE A 82 16.14 6.08 12.84
CA PHE A 82 17.27 6.83 13.38
C PHE A 82 17.83 6.12 14.62
N LYS A 83 19.14 5.93 14.66
CA LYS A 83 19.85 5.42 15.84
C LYS A 83 20.72 6.53 16.42
N ASN A 84 20.55 6.80 17.71
CA ASN A 84 21.24 7.92 18.38
C ASN A 84 22.77 7.84 18.28
N PHE A 85 23.37 6.65 18.20
CA PHE A 85 24.82 6.53 18.12
C PHE A 85 25.43 7.08 16.82
N TRP A 86 24.63 7.23 15.75
CA TRP A 86 25.13 7.73 14.47
C TRP A 86 25.68 9.16 14.56
N ILE A 87 25.16 9.98 15.46
CA ILE A 87 25.65 11.36 15.65
C ILE A 87 27.11 11.42 16.12
N ASN A 88 27.59 10.31 16.70
CA ASN A 88 28.96 10.16 17.21
C ASN A 88 29.88 9.44 16.22
N MET A 89 29.40 9.04 15.05
CA MET A 89 30.23 8.41 14.03
C MET A 89 30.92 9.46 13.16
N ASP A 90 32.19 9.21 12.86
CA ASP A 90 32.94 10.04 11.91
C ASP A 90 32.24 10.06 10.54
N GLY A 91 32.11 11.26 9.97
CA GLY A 91 31.49 11.45 8.67
C GLY A 91 29.97 11.53 8.66
N TYR A 92 29.28 11.26 9.79
CA TYR A 92 27.81 11.31 9.86
C TYR A 92 27.22 12.61 9.30
N TRP A 93 27.74 13.76 9.75
CA TRP A 93 27.24 15.05 9.30
C TRP A 93 27.51 15.31 7.82
N ASN A 94 28.63 14.82 7.29
CA ASN A 94 28.94 14.93 5.86
C ASN A 94 27.96 14.11 5.03
N ASP A 95 27.64 12.89 5.47
CA ASP A 95 26.67 12.01 4.80
C ASP A 95 25.25 12.60 4.83
N VAL A 96 24.85 13.21 5.96
CA VAL A 96 23.56 13.92 6.07
C VAL A 96 23.50 15.08 5.09
N ILE A 97 24.51 15.96 5.08
CA ILE A 97 24.55 17.11 4.17
C ILE A 97 24.51 16.64 2.71
N PHE A 98 25.29 15.62 2.37
CA PHE A 98 25.34 15.06 1.03
C PHE A 98 24.03 14.40 0.59
N ALA A 99 23.35 13.70 1.49
CA ALA A 99 22.05 13.11 1.19
C ALA A 99 20.96 14.18 1.00
N PHE A 100 20.98 15.23 1.83
CA PHE A 100 19.95 16.27 1.82
C PHE A 100 20.17 17.38 0.79
N SER A 101 21.39 17.52 0.25
CA SER A 101 21.68 18.44 -0.86
C SER A 101 21.12 17.95 -2.20
N LYS A 102 20.85 16.65 -2.36
CA LYS A 102 20.24 16.09 -3.57
C LYS A 102 18.78 16.51 -3.66
N HIS A 103 18.36 16.93 -4.85
CA HIS A 103 16.96 17.21 -5.13
C HIS A 103 16.38 16.10 -6.02
N TYR A 104 15.24 15.55 -5.60
CA TYR A 104 14.46 14.60 -6.41
C TYR A 104 13.21 15.31 -6.94
N GLU A 105 12.92 15.14 -8.22
CA GLU A 105 11.69 15.64 -8.85
C GLU A 105 10.48 14.80 -8.38
N ALA A 106 10.01 15.10 -7.18
CA ALA A 106 8.91 14.41 -6.53
C ALA A 106 8.19 15.36 -5.54
N SER A 107 7.03 14.92 -5.02
CA SER A 107 6.33 15.66 -3.96
C SER A 107 7.24 15.86 -2.73
N PRO A 108 7.00 16.88 -1.88
CA PRO A 108 7.85 17.15 -0.73
C PRO A 108 8.07 15.92 0.17
N ILE A 109 7.01 15.13 0.41
CA ILE A 109 7.11 13.91 1.21
C ILE A 109 7.92 12.82 0.49
N ALA A 110 7.72 12.63 -0.81
CA ALA A 110 8.48 11.65 -1.57
C ALA A 110 9.97 12.03 -1.66
N ASN A 111 10.27 13.31 -1.86
CA ASN A 111 11.65 13.84 -1.84
C ASN A 111 12.34 13.56 -0.50
N LEU A 112 11.65 13.78 0.63
CA LEU A 112 12.15 13.41 1.96
C LEU A 112 12.41 11.90 2.08
N TYR A 113 11.48 11.06 1.63
CA TYR A 113 11.65 9.59 1.64
C TYR A 113 12.87 9.14 0.83
N HIS A 114 13.11 9.75 -0.34
CA HIS A 114 14.28 9.46 -1.16
C HIS A 114 15.58 9.82 -0.45
N LYS A 115 15.64 11.01 0.20
CA LYS A 115 16.80 11.45 0.99
C LYS A 115 17.09 10.50 2.15
N LEU A 116 16.07 10.10 2.92
CA LEU A 116 16.23 9.17 4.04
C LEU A 116 16.66 7.76 3.56
N LYS A 117 16.11 7.29 2.44
CA LYS A 117 16.51 6.01 1.84
C LYS A 117 17.96 6.06 1.35
N TYR A 118 18.39 7.18 0.78
CA TYR A 118 19.76 7.39 0.35
C TYR A 118 20.71 7.43 1.54
N LEU A 119 20.38 8.23 2.58
CA LEU A 119 21.15 8.32 3.82
C LEU A 119 21.32 6.95 4.49
N LYS A 120 20.27 6.12 4.51
CA LYS A 120 20.33 4.73 5.03
C LYS A 120 21.45 3.89 4.39
N PHE A 121 21.82 4.16 3.15
CA PHE A 121 22.87 3.42 2.46
C PHE A 121 24.27 3.77 2.97
N PHE A 122 24.45 4.98 3.50
CA PHE A 122 25.73 5.46 4.05
C PHE A 122 25.88 5.16 5.54
N LEU A 123 24.77 5.17 6.28
CA LEU A 123 24.76 4.86 7.71
C LEU A 123 24.82 3.33 7.94
N LYS A 124 25.95 2.83 8.43
CA LYS A 124 26.11 1.44 8.90
C LYS A 124 25.79 1.30 10.40
#